data_AF-A0A9D6UN79-F1
#
_entry.id   AF-A0A9D6UN79-F1
#
_cell.length_a   1.000
_cell.length_b   1.000
_cell.length_c   1.000
_cell.angle_alpha   90.00
_cell.angle_beta   90.00
_cell.angle_gamma   90.00
#
_symmetry.space_group_name_H-M   'P 1'
#
loop_
_entity.id
_entity.type
_entity.pdbx_description
1 polymer ?
#
loop_
_entity_poly.entity_id
_entity_poly.type
_entity_poly.pdbx_seq_one_letter_code
_entity_poly.pdbx_strand_id
1 'polypeptide(L)'
;MEHRSQKAHRVVGLFVSLLALTPVGAAELTFQVRHDRPLSDHARVFKKKASEGVLTINDQGIGYQQVLPENKRKKASKKPPKLESVQFNYQDIQELWISPDKLVLVTYKDRKWFLGIDKEFEFMVPKGQTFEAAYAMLEDKLDRRFVAAMADTQANLLWELPVKLQGTIKGSEGTLQVGPDRIVYKTDQARQSRTWRYQDIENVSTSDRYQLTLTTYERAKTHYGSMKGFNFQLKRPLDDKRFEALWKRLNQDKGLQFLTSIEERNQTAR
;
A
#
# COMPACT_ATOMS: atom_id res chain seq x y z
N MET A 1 25.60 -21.62 -44.85
CA MET A 1 25.83 -21.29 -43.43
C MET A 1 25.22 -19.93 -43.15
N GLU A 2 24.18 -19.90 -42.31
CA GLU A 2 23.44 -18.70 -41.91
C GLU A 2 24.34 -17.67 -41.20
N HIS A 3 24.32 -16.43 -41.67
CA HIS A 3 24.72 -15.28 -40.85
C HIS A 3 23.46 -14.72 -40.17
N ARG A 4 23.19 -15.17 -38.94
CA ARG A 4 22.15 -14.62 -38.07
C ARG A 4 22.61 -13.27 -37.49
N SER A 5 21.91 -12.23 -37.91
CA SER A 5 21.97 -10.87 -37.37
C SER A 5 21.52 -10.84 -35.91
N GLN A 6 22.45 -10.62 -34.98
CA GLN A 6 22.12 -10.24 -33.59
C GLN A 6 21.78 -8.75 -33.55
N LYS A 7 20.49 -8.43 -33.43
CA LYS A 7 20.03 -7.09 -33.07
C LYS A 7 20.32 -6.88 -31.58
N ALA A 8 21.36 -6.10 -31.28
CA ALA A 8 21.63 -5.60 -29.95
C ALA A 8 20.49 -4.65 -29.51
N HIS A 9 19.69 -5.09 -28.53
CA HIS A 9 18.77 -4.21 -27.83
C HIS A 9 19.57 -3.24 -26.96
N ARG A 10 19.86 -2.04 -27.48
CA ARG A 10 20.36 -0.93 -26.68
C ARG A 10 19.22 -0.45 -25.77
N VAL A 11 19.27 -0.84 -24.50
CA VAL A 11 18.52 -0.18 -23.43
C VAL A 11 19.18 1.19 -23.24
N VAL A 12 18.61 2.21 -23.85
CA VAL A 12 18.97 3.60 -23.54
C VAL A 12 18.27 3.94 -22.22
N GLY A 13 19.00 3.78 -21.11
CA GLY A 13 18.59 4.31 -19.82
C GLY A 13 18.57 5.83 -19.92
N LEU A 14 17.39 6.43 -19.97
CA LEU A 14 17.23 7.87 -19.93
C LEU A 14 17.37 8.31 -18.47
N PHE A 15 18.55 8.80 -18.09
CA PHE A 15 18.77 9.45 -16.81
C PHE A 15 17.96 10.75 -16.79
N VAL A 16 16.85 10.75 -16.04
CA VAL A 16 16.14 11.97 -15.68
C VAL A 16 16.89 12.59 -14.51
N SER A 17 17.80 13.52 -14.80
CA SER A 17 18.34 14.43 -13.79
C SER A 17 17.26 15.47 -13.47
N LEU A 18 16.77 15.47 -12.23
CA LEU A 18 15.83 16.48 -11.75
C LEU A 18 16.54 17.42 -10.78
N LEU A 19 16.45 18.72 -11.04
CA LEU A 19 16.49 19.73 -9.98
C LEU A 19 15.15 19.65 -9.25
N ALA A 20 15.13 18.99 -8.10
CA ALA A 20 14.10 19.20 -7.10
C ALA A 20 14.52 20.43 -6.27
N LEU A 21 13.72 21.49 -6.27
CA LEU A 21 13.82 22.52 -5.24
C LEU A 21 13.18 21.94 -3.98
N THR A 22 13.96 21.21 -3.19
CA THR A 22 13.54 20.75 -1.87
C THR A 22 14.11 21.68 -0.79
N PRO A 23 13.34 22.00 0.25
CA PRO A 23 13.92 22.57 1.46
C PRO A 23 14.90 21.54 2.04
N VAL A 24 16.17 21.94 2.14
CA VAL A 24 17.26 21.16 2.71
C VAL A 24 16.87 20.69 4.11
N GLY A 25 16.70 19.37 4.30
CA GLY A 25 16.49 18.77 5.63
C GLY A 25 15.49 17.61 5.71
N ALA A 26 14.61 17.43 4.73
CA ALA A 26 13.64 16.33 4.72
C ALA A 26 14.24 15.03 4.16
N ALA A 27 13.98 13.89 4.82
CA ALA A 27 14.30 12.58 4.26
C ALA A 27 13.45 12.36 3.00
N GLU A 28 14.10 12.21 1.84
CA GLU A 28 13.44 12.03 0.55
C GLU A 28 13.86 10.70 -0.06
N LEU A 29 12.88 9.88 -0.43
CA LEU A 29 13.09 8.61 -1.12
C LEU A 29 12.65 8.72 -2.58
N THR A 30 13.49 8.22 -3.48
CA THR A 30 13.23 8.25 -4.92
C THR A 30 13.28 6.84 -5.51
N PHE A 31 12.26 6.48 -6.28
CA PHE A 31 12.13 5.18 -6.92
C PHE A 31 11.91 5.33 -8.42
N GLN A 32 12.61 4.51 -9.20
CA GLN A 32 12.22 4.30 -10.59
C GLN A 32 11.04 3.34 -10.61
N VAL A 33 9.95 3.72 -11.25
CA VAL A 33 8.72 2.92 -11.25
C VAL A 33 8.11 2.83 -12.65
N ARG A 34 7.40 1.74 -12.89
CA ARG A 34 6.46 1.60 -14.00
C ARG A 34 5.05 1.85 -13.50
N HIS A 35 4.26 2.54 -14.30
CA HIS A 35 2.85 2.79 -14.06
C HIS A 35 2.05 2.33 -15.29
N ASP A 36 1.06 1.45 -15.08
CA ASP A 36 0.37 0.74 -16.16
C ASP A 36 -0.77 1.56 -16.81
N ARG A 37 -1.03 2.79 -16.33
CA ARG A 37 -2.15 3.64 -16.79
C ARG A 37 -1.67 5.06 -17.16
N PRO A 38 -2.37 5.80 -18.01
CA PRO A 38 -2.13 7.24 -18.15
C PRO A 38 -2.59 7.97 -16.88
N LEU A 39 -1.91 9.07 -16.51
CA LEU A 39 -2.35 9.96 -15.43
C LEU A 39 -3.66 10.70 -15.78
N SER A 40 -3.89 10.91 -17.08
CA SER A 40 -5.11 11.53 -17.62
C SER A 40 -6.31 10.58 -17.66
N ASP A 41 -7.51 11.07 -17.33
CA ASP A 41 -8.76 10.29 -17.27
C ASP A 41 -9.45 10.10 -18.64
N HIS A 42 -8.69 10.15 -19.75
CA HIS A 42 -9.27 10.05 -21.08
C HIS A 42 -9.63 8.60 -21.45
N ALA A 43 -10.94 8.36 -21.67
CA ALA A 43 -11.52 7.10 -22.12
C ALA A 43 -10.96 6.53 -23.44
N ARG A 44 -10.17 7.29 -24.20
CA ARG A 44 -9.64 6.89 -25.52
C ARG A 44 -8.29 6.16 -25.48
N VAL A 45 -7.71 5.90 -24.30
CA VAL A 45 -6.46 5.15 -24.22
C VAL A 45 -6.73 3.64 -24.14
N PHE A 46 -7.09 3.05 -25.29
CA PHE A 46 -7.29 1.61 -25.47
C PHE A 46 -6.00 0.78 -25.41
N LYS A 47 -4.84 1.40 -25.15
CA LYS A 47 -3.57 0.70 -25.00
C LYS A 47 -2.97 1.03 -23.63
N LYS A 48 -2.87 0.02 -22.76
CA LYS A 48 -1.96 0.04 -21.60
C LYS A 48 -0.54 0.26 -22.12
N LYS A 49 -0.07 1.51 -22.15
CA LYS A 49 1.35 1.78 -22.28
C LYS A 49 1.88 1.93 -20.86
N ALA A 50 2.58 0.90 -20.40
CA ALA A 50 3.42 1.03 -19.22
C ALA A 50 4.33 2.24 -19.44
N SER A 51 4.23 3.21 -18.55
CA SER A 51 5.03 4.43 -18.58
C SER A 51 6.03 4.34 -17.45
N GLU A 52 7.28 4.63 -17.76
CA GLU A 52 8.36 4.72 -16.77
C GLU A 52 8.41 6.14 -16.22
N GLY A 53 8.60 6.25 -14.92
CA GLY A 53 8.67 7.52 -14.23
C GLY A 53 9.37 7.41 -12.89
N VAL A 54 9.47 8.54 -12.23
CA VAL A 54 10.12 8.69 -10.93
C VAL A 54 9.04 8.93 -9.90
N LEU A 55 9.03 8.10 -8.85
CA LEU A 55 8.19 8.27 -7.66
C LEU A 55 9.06 8.87 -6.56
N THR A 56 8.60 9.94 -5.95
CA THR A 56 9.26 10.61 -4.83
C THR A 56 8.36 10.53 -3.60
N ILE A 57 8.93 10.16 -2.45
CA ILE A 57 8.23 10.12 -1.16
C ILE A 57 9.00 11.01 -0.19
N ASN A 58 8.33 11.99 0.39
CA ASN A 58 8.90 12.94 1.33
C ASN A 58 7.95 13.16 2.52
N ASP A 59 8.26 14.13 3.38
CA ASP A 59 7.44 14.44 4.56
C ASP A 59 6.07 15.06 4.25
N GLN A 60 5.88 15.60 3.04
CA GLN A 60 4.62 16.23 2.64
C GLN A 60 3.69 15.25 1.92
N GLY A 61 4.24 14.25 1.24
CA GLY A 61 3.47 13.26 0.53
C GLY A 61 4.23 12.52 -0.56
N ILE A 62 3.50 12.18 -1.62
CA ILE A 62 3.98 11.33 -2.72
C ILE A 62 3.88 12.10 -4.03
N GLY A 63 4.99 12.23 -4.73
CA GLY A 63 5.10 12.81 -6.06
C GLY A 63 5.35 11.74 -7.11
N TYR A 64 4.79 11.92 -8.31
CA TYR A 64 5.12 11.10 -9.46
C TYR A 64 5.36 11.97 -10.69
N GLN A 65 6.41 11.64 -11.45
CA GLN A 65 6.76 12.34 -12.67
C GLN A 65 7.11 11.37 -13.79
N GLN A 66 6.57 11.62 -14.98
CA GLN A 66 6.88 10.85 -16.19
C GLN A 66 7.13 11.76 -17.39
N VAL A 67 7.92 11.25 -18.33
CA VAL A 67 8.11 11.87 -19.64
C VAL A 67 7.08 11.29 -20.60
N LEU A 68 6.18 12.12 -21.13
CA LEU A 68 5.20 11.64 -22.11
C LEU A 68 5.90 11.23 -23.41
N PRO A 69 5.64 10.03 -23.94
CA PRO A 69 6.13 9.66 -25.25
C PRO A 69 5.46 10.55 -26.31
N GLU A 70 6.27 11.30 -27.05
CA GLU A 70 5.84 12.19 -28.13
C GLU A 70 5.17 11.39 -29.25
N ASN A 71 3.84 11.30 -29.25
CA ASN A 71 3.11 10.73 -30.37
C ASN A 71 3.21 11.71 -31.56
N LYS A 72 4.02 11.35 -32.55
CA LYS A 72 4.28 12.06 -33.82
C LYS A 72 4.89 13.46 -33.67
N ARG A 73 6.22 13.52 -33.44
CA ARG A 73 7.03 14.66 -33.91
C ARG A 73 6.76 14.87 -35.41
N LYS A 74 6.01 15.91 -35.77
CA LYS A 74 6.28 16.59 -37.04
C LYS A 74 7.72 17.08 -36.91
N LYS A 75 8.62 16.59 -37.79
CA LYS A 75 10.02 17.04 -37.88
C LYS A 75 10.05 18.57 -37.76
N ALA A 76 10.86 19.10 -36.84
CA ALA A 76 11.09 20.52 -36.55
C ALA A 76 10.21 21.22 -35.49
N SER A 77 10.18 20.70 -34.25
CA SER A 77 9.94 21.59 -33.11
C SER A 77 11.01 21.38 -32.02
N LYS A 78 11.76 22.44 -31.72
CA LYS A 78 12.77 22.52 -30.63
C LYS A 78 12.08 22.65 -29.25
N LYS A 79 10.99 21.93 -28.99
CA LYS A 79 10.31 21.99 -27.69
C LYS A 79 10.82 20.89 -26.77
N PRO A 80 11.09 21.19 -25.49
CA PRO A 80 11.46 20.18 -24.52
C PRO A 80 10.35 19.12 -24.37
N PRO A 81 10.70 17.88 -24.03
CA PRO A 81 9.72 16.81 -23.85
C PRO A 81 8.70 17.20 -22.77
N LYS A 82 7.41 16.91 -23.03
CA LYS A 82 6.34 17.27 -22.10
C LYS A 82 6.41 16.36 -20.87
N LEU A 83 6.72 16.97 -19.73
CA LEU A 83 6.67 16.34 -18.43
C LEU A 83 5.24 16.34 -17.91
N GLU A 84 4.80 15.21 -17.38
CA GLU A 84 3.57 15.09 -16.61
C GLU A 84 3.95 14.76 -15.18
N SER A 85 3.56 15.62 -14.25
CA SER A 85 3.81 15.45 -12.82
C SER A 85 2.51 15.56 -12.03
N VAL A 86 2.46 14.86 -10.91
CA VAL A 86 1.39 14.94 -9.94
C VAL A 86 1.97 14.83 -8.54
N GLN A 87 1.44 15.61 -7.61
CA GLN A 87 1.79 15.56 -6.19
C GLN A 87 0.51 15.24 -5.41
N PHE A 88 0.63 14.30 -4.46
CA PHE A 88 -0.41 13.93 -3.52
C PHE A 88 0.07 14.28 -2.12
N ASN A 89 -0.61 15.19 -1.44
CA ASN A 89 -0.39 15.38 -0.01
C ASN A 89 -0.98 14.19 0.74
N TYR A 90 -0.44 13.83 1.90
CA TYR A 90 -0.96 12.70 2.67
C TYR A 90 -2.46 12.82 2.98
N GLN A 91 -2.99 14.03 3.20
CA GLN A 91 -4.42 14.27 3.43
C GLN A 91 -5.32 13.94 2.23
N ASP A 92 -4.79 13.98 1.01
CA ASP A 92 -5.54 13.71 -0.23
C ASP A 92 -5.53 12.22 -0.60
N ILE A 93 -4.78 11.42 0.15
CA ILE A 93 -4.69 9.96 -0.01
C ILE A 93 -5.74 9.32 0.89
N GLN A 94 -6.58 8.48 0.28
CA GLN A 94 -7.62 7.71 0.97
C GLN A 94 -7.11 6.34 1.42
N GLU A 95 -6.23 5.72 0.64
CA GLU A 95 -5.52 4.49 1.01
C GLU A 95 -4.15 4.48 0.33
N LEU A 96 -3.13 4.11 1.09
CA LEU A 96 -1.78 3.85 0.59
C LEU A 96 -1.41 2.40 0.89
N TRP A 97 -1.46 1.56 -0.13
CA TRP A 97 -1.13 0.15 -0.05
C TRP A 97 0.29 -0.08 -0.55
N ILE A 98 1.12 -0.80 0.22
CA ILE A 98 2.53 -1.02 -0.09
C ILE A 98 2.94 -2.49 0.07
N SER A 99 3.50 -3.08 -0.98
CA SER A 99 4.19 -4.37 -0.97
C SER A 99 5.64 -4.18 -1.44
N PRO A 100 6.50 -5.22 -1.35
CA PRO A 100 7.91 -5.04 -1.69
C PRO A 100 8.13 -4.53 -3.11
N ASP A 101 7.27 -4.92 -4.05
CA ASP A 101 7.40 -4.62 -5.48
C ASP A 101 6.34 -3.67 -6.04
N LYS A 102 5.30 -3.32 -5.26
CA LYS A 102 4.14 -2.56 -5.73
C LYS A 102 3.66 -1.57 -4.68
N LEU A 103 3.33 -0.36 -5.13
CA LEU A 103 2.69 0.69 -4.34
C LEU A 103 1.40 1.10 -5.04
N VAL A 104 0.29 1.17 -4.31
CA VAL A 104 -1.00 1.64 -4.82
C VAL A 104 -1.49 2.80 -3.98
N LEU A 105 -1.83 3.88 -4.67
CA LEU A 105 -2.37 5.10 -4.06
C LEU A 105 -3.80 5.30 -4.55
N VAL A 106 -4.73 5.36 -3.60
CA VAL A 106 -6.15 5.66 -3.84
C VAL A 106 -6.43 7.09 -3.37
N THR A 107 -7.07 7.90 -4.20
CA THR A 107 -7.45 9.29 -3.86
C THR A 107 -8.95 9.43 -3.70
N TYR A 108 -9.40 10.43 -2.96
CA TYR A 108 -10.82 10.82 -2.84
C TYR A 108 -11.46 11.38 -4.13
N LYS A 109 -10.72 11.41 -5.25
CA LYS A 109 -11.22 11.96 -6.50
C LYS A 109 -11.90 10.87 -7.32
N ASP A 110 -13.16 11.11 -7.64
CA ASP A 110 -13.94 10.24 -8.52
C ASP A 110 -13.46 10.30 -9.97
N ARG A 111 -13.45 9.15 -10.63
CA ARG A 111 -13.31 9.08 -12.09
C ARG A 111 -14.68 9.25 -12.73
N LYS A 112 -14.98 10.47 -13.18
CA LYS A 112 -16.27 10.86 -13.79
C LYS A 112 -16.76 9.93 -14.91
N TRP A 113 -15.86 9.28 -15.64
CA TRP A 113 -16.18 8.36 -16.75
C TRP A 113 -16.23 6.86 -16.37
N PHE A 114 -15.87 6.51 -15.13
CA PHE A 114 -15.91 5.14 -14.61
C PHE A 114 -16.91 5.02 -13.46
N LEU A 115 -18.10 5.63 -13.61
CA LEU A 115 -19.21 5.52 -12.65
C LEU A 115 -18.83 5.94 -11.21
N GLY A 116 -17.94 6.92 -11.04
CA GLY A 116 -17.56 7.41 -9.72
C GLY A 116 -16.58 6.51 -8.96
N ILE A 117 -15.92 5.54 -9.61
CA ILE A 117 -14.83 4.77 -8.98
C ILE A 117 -13.68 5.72 -8.60
N ASP A 118 -13.14 5.56 -7.39
CA ASP A 118 -12.00 6.33 -6.89
C ASP A 118 -10.79 6.24 -7.84
N LYS A 119 -10.03 7.32 -7.94
CA LYS A 119 -8.84 7.34 -8.78
C LYS A 119 -7.67 6.64 -8.08
N GLU A 120 -7.31 5.48 -8.63
CA GLU A 120 -6.17 4.65 -8.21
C GLU A 120 -4.94 4.85 -9.13
N PHE A 121 -3.75 4.94 -8.52
CA PHE A 121 -2.45 4.93 -9.19
C PHE A 121 -1.65 3.72 -8.73
N GLU A 122 -1.14 2.92 -9.68
CA GLU A 122 -0.39 1.70 -9.38
C GLU A 122 1.05 1.81 -9.88
N PHE A 123 2.01 1.75 -8.97
CA PHE A 123 3.43 1.85 -9.25
C PHE A 123 4.10 0.51 -8.98
N MET A 124 4.97 0.07 -9.88
CA MET A 124 5.76 -1.14 -9.75
C MET A 124 7.25 -0.81 -9.92
N VAL A 125 8.07 -1.25 -8.98
CA VAL A 125 9.53 -1.10 -9.11
C VAL A 125 10.11 -2.14 -10.09
N PRO A 126 11.24 -1.85 -10.75
CA PRO A 126 12.00 -2.82 -11.52
C PRO A 126 12.41 -4.02 -10.66
N LYS A 127 12.64 -5.17 -11.32
CA LYS A 127 13.11 -6.38 -10.65
C LYS A 127 14.42 -6.10 -9.90
N GLY A 128 14.47 -6.47 -8.62
CA GLY A 128 15.64 -6.29 -7.75
C GLY A 128 15.63 -5.00 -6.92
N GLN A 129 14.66 -4.09 -7.15
CA GLN A 129 14.39 -2.97 -6.25
C GLN A 129 13.20 -3.30 -5.35
N THR A 130 13.13 -2.67 -4.18
CA THR A 130 12.03 -2.86 -3.22
C THR A 130 11.54 -1.53 -2.66
N PHE A 131 10.30 -1.52 -2.17
CA PHE A 131 9.71 -0.40 -1.43
C PHE A 131 9.91 -0.51 0.10
N GLU A 132 10.86 -1.31 0.58
CA GLU A 132 11.09 -1.51 2.02
C GLU A 132 11.51 -0.21 2.73
N ALA A 133 12.35 0.62 2.10
CA ALA A 133 12.70 1.94 2.61
C ALA A 133 11.47 2.86 2.70
N ALA A 134 10.57 2.78 1.72
CA ALA A 134 9.31 3.54 1.75
C ALA A 134 8.40 3.05 2.87
N TYR A 135 8.32 1.73 3.10
CA TYR A 135 7.59 1.16 4.23
C TYR A 135 8.11 1.72 5.56
N ALA A 136 9.42 1.64 5.82
CA ALA A 136 10.02 2.14 7.06
C ALA A 136 9.80 3.65 7.28
N MET A 137 9.73 4.42 6.20
CA MET A 137 9.44 5.85 6.27
C MET A 137 7.95 6.15 6.56
N LEU A 138 7.04 5.28 6.11
CA LEU A 138 5.60 5.55 6.09
C LEU A 138 4.83 4.86 7.20
N GLU A 139 5.40 3.80 7.81
CA GLU A 139 4.71 2.93 8.76
C GLU A 139 4.14 3.67 9.97
N ASP A 140 4.70 4.83 10.34
CA ASP A 140 4.22 5.65 11.46
C ASP A 140 3.66 7.02 11.02
N LYS A 141 3.74 7.37 9.72
CA LYS A 141 3.30 8.69 9.22
C LYS A 141 1.83 8.74 8.86
N LEU A 142 1.30 7.62 8.38
CA LEU A 142 -0.09 7.51 7.97
C LEU A 142 -0.86 6.72 9.03
N ASP A 143 -2.05 7.21 9.32
CA ASP A 143 -3.03 6.59 10.20
C ASP A 143 -3.60 5.29 9.57
N ARG A 144 -4.88 4.98 9.81
CA ARG A 144 -5.61 3.84 9.24
C ARG A 144 -5.56 3.74 7.70
N ARG A 145 -5.13 4.80 7.01
CA ARG A 145 -4.99 4.85 5.54
C ARG A 145 -3.78 4.08 5.03
N PHE A 146 -2.82 3.73 5.88
CA PHE A 146 -1.67 2.93 5.50
C PHE A 146 -1.99 1.44 5.53
N VAL A 147 -1.70 0.73 4.45
CA VAL A 147 -1.88 -0.71 4.35
C VAL A 147 -0.55 -1.38 4.00
N ALA A 148 0.01 -2.08 4.98
CA ALA A 148 1.25 -2.82 4.83
C ALA A 148 1.00 -4.23 4.27
N ALA A 149 1.22 -4.41 2.97
CA ALA A 149 1.13 -5.67 2.26
C ALA A 149 2.49 -6.39 2.13
N MET A 150 3.20 -6.43 3.25
CA MET A 150 4.45 -7.14 3.44
C MET A 150 4.53 -7.68 4.87
N ALA A 151 5.39 -8.67 5.08
CA ALA A 151 5.64 -9.19 6.42
C ALA A 151 6.77 -8.39 7.05
N ASP A 152 6.44 -7.62 8.08
CA ASP A 152 7.44 -6.95 8.89
C ASP A 152 8.13 -7.93 9.85
N THR A 153 9.37 -7.63 10.22
CA THR A 153 10.15 -8.47 11.14
C THR A 153 9.92 -8.00 12.57
N GLN A 154 9.28 -8.84 13.37
CA GLN A 154 9.04 -8.54 14.78
C GLN A 154 10.13 -9.16 15.67
N ALA A 155 10.82 -8.35 16.47
CA ALA A 155 11.84 -8.84 17.40
C ALA A 155 11.24 -9.60 18.60
N ASN A 156 10.09 -9.12 19.11
CA ASN A 156 9.44 -9.68 20.30
C ASN A 156 8.10 -10.33 19.94
N LEU A 157 8.13 -11.62 19.62
CA LEU A 157 6.91 -12.39 19.38
C LEU A 157 6.27 -12.81 20.70
N LEU A 158 4.97 -12.55 20.85
CA LEU A 158 4.18 -13.05 21.97
C LEU A 158 3.73 -14.49 21.72
N TRP A 159 3.31 -14.77 20.50
CA TRP A 159 3.02 -16.11 20.02
C TRP A 159 2.88 -16.12 18.50
N GLU A 160 2.98 -17.31 17.92
CA GLU A 160 2.72 -17.54 16.50
C GLU A 160 1.96 -18.84 16.25
N LEU A 161 1.17 -18.85 15.18
CA LEU A 161 0.39 -20.00 14.76
C LEU A 161 0.52 -20.22 13.25
N PRO A 162 0.72 -21.46 12.80
CA PRO A 162 0.57 -21.79 11.39
C PRO A 162 -0.92 -21.71 11.01
N VAL A 163 -1.21 -21.03 9.91
CA VAL A 163 -2.57 -20.73 9.46
C VAL A 163 -2.73 -20.90 7.95
N LYS A 164 -3.97 -20.97 7.50
CA LYS A 164 -4.37 -20.73 6.12
C LYS A 164 -5.28 -19.51 6.08
N LEU A 165 -4.85 -18.45 5.41
CA LEU A 165 -5.70 -17.33 5.07
C LEU A 165 -6.66 -17.77 3.95
N GLN A 166 -7.96 -17.65 4.18
CA GLN A 166 -8.97 -17.86 3.15
C GLN A 166 -8.93 -16.72 2.13
N GLY A 167 -9.16 -17.06 0.86
CA GLY A 167 -9.30 -16.10 -0.22
C GLY A 167 -10.56 -16.37 -1.02
N THR A 168 -10.92 -15.45 -1.92
CA THR A 168 -12.15 -15.54 -2.72
C THR A 168 -12.20 -16.79 -3.61
N ILE A 169 -11.05 -17.19 -4.15
CA ILE A 169 -10.93 -18.37 -5.04
C ILE A 169 -9.90 -19.36 -4.47
N LYS A 170 -8.77 -18.86 -3.99
CA LYS A 170 -7.69 -19.66 -3.41
C LYS A 170 -7.14 -18.94 -2.19
N GLY A 171 -6.91 -19.69 -1.12
CA GLY A 171 -6.22 -19.18 0.08
C GLY A 171 -4.70 -19.27 -0.03
N SER A 172 -4.01 -18.75 0.98
CA SER A 172 -2.58 -18.97 1.19
C SER A 172 -2.32 -19.60 2.54
N GLU A 173 -1.22 -20.33 2.62
CA GLU A 173 -0.72 -20.84 3.88
C GLU A 173 0.47 -20.01 4.35
N GLY A 174 0.59 -19.87 5.66
CA GLY A 174 1.63 -19.04 6.26
C GLY A 174 1.62 -19.15 7.77
N THR A 175 2.26 -18.17 8.40
CA THR A 175 2.33 -18.05 9.86
C THR A 175 1.73 -16.72 10.28
N LEU A 176 0.81 -16.76 11.23
CA LEU A 176 0.30 -15.59 11.92
C LEU A 176 1.14 -15.36 13.17
N GLN A 177 1.77 -14.20 13.24
CA GLN A 177 2.69 -13.77 14.29
C GLN A 177 2.05 -12.61 15.03
N VAL A 178 1.94 -12.72 16.35
CA VAL A 178 1.38 -11.66 17.19
C VAL A 178 2.47 -11.12 18.09
N GLY A 179 2.74 -9.82 17.94
CA GLY A 179 3.70 -9.07 18.74
C GLY A 179 3.04 -8.07 19.69
N PRO A 180 3.84 -7.26 20.38
CA PRO A 180 3.35 -6.28 21.36
C PRO A 180 2.58 -5.10 20.74
N ASP A 181 2.79 -4.78 19.47
CA ASP A 181 2.27 -3.59 18.79
C ASP A 181 1.56 -3.88 17.46
N ARG A 182 1.86 -5.03 16.83
CA ARG A 182 1.32 -5.41 15.53
C ARG A 182 1.11 -6.92 15.38
N ILE A 183 0.27 -7.30 14.42
CA ILE A 183 0.05 -8.66 13.94
C ILE A 183 0.64 -8.76 12.54
N VAL A 184 1.42 -9.81 12.27
CA VAL A 184 2.03 -10.09 10.97
C VAL A 184 1.52 -11.42 10.45
N TYR A 185 0.96 -11.43 9.25
CA TYR A 185 0.76 -12.65 8.46
C TYR A 185 1.89 -12.78 7.44
N LYS A 186 2.70 -13.82 7.59
CA LYS A 186 3.84 -14.11 6.72
C LYS A 186 3.55 -15.33 5.84
N THR A 187 3.69 -15.16 4.53
CA THR A 187 3.57 -16.22 3.52
C THR A 187 4.53 -15.99 2.36
N ASP A 188 4.94 -17.08 1.70
CA ASP A 188 5.75 -17.01 0.48
C ASP A 188 4.90 -16.67 -0.76
N GLN A 189 3.58 -16.64 -0.63
CA GLN A 189 2.69 -16.22 -1.71
C GLN A 189 2.85 -14.71 -1.97
N ALA A 190 3.24 -14.37 -3.20
CA ALA A 190 3.55 -13.02 -3.60
C ALA A 190 2.43 -12.02 -3.24
N ARG A 191 2.79 -10.94 -2.54
CA ARG A 191 1.90 -9.82 -2.14
C ARG A 191 0.73 -10.21 -1.22
N GLN A 192 0.78 -11.41 -0.62
CA GLN A 192 -0.25 -11.89 0.30
C GLN A 192 0.13 -11.74 1.77
N SER A 193 1.41 -11.51 2.08
CA SER A 193 1.83 -11.12 3.43
C SER A 193 1.18 -9.80 3.83
N ARG A 194 0.96 -9.63 5.13
CA ARG A 194 0.30 -8.45 5.71
C ARG A 194 0.90 -8.13 7.07
N THR A 195 0.96 -6.85 7.38
CA THR A 195 1.28 -6.33 8.71
C THR A 195 0.17 -5.37 9.11
N TRP A 196 -0.32 -5.53 10.33
CA TRP A 196 -1.38 -4.68 10.90
C TRP A 196 -0.94 -4.18 12.27
N ARG A 197 -0.79 -2.87 12.43
CA ARG A 197 -0.74 -2.26 13.77
C ARG A 197 -2.11 -2.45 14.42
N TYR A 198 -2.19 -2.48 15.75
CA TYR A 198 -3.50 -2.64 16.40
C TYR A 198 -4.50 -1.54 16.01
N GLN A 199 -4.05 -0.32 15.74
CA GLN A 199 -4.89 0.77 15.22
C GLN A 199 -5.44 0.55 13.80
N ASP A 200 -4.82 -0.35 13.02
CA ASP A 200 -5.28 -0.71 11.66
C ASP A 200 -6.37 -1.79 11.69
N ILE A 201 -6.59 -2.40 12.86
CA ILE A 201 -7.54 -3.48 13.07
C ILE A 201 -8.78 -2.91 13.74
N GLU A 202 -9.94 -3.12 13.11
CA GLU A 202 -11.19 -2.79 13.74
C GLU A 202 -11.65 -3.86 14.73
N ASN A 203 -11.59 -5.13 14.34
CA ASN A 203 -12.09 -6.19 15.20
C ASN A 203 -11.27 -7.46 15.07
N VAL A 204 -11.23 -8.21 16.16
CA VAL A 204 -10.76 -9.59 16.20
C VAL A 204 -11.87 -10.48 16.76
N SER A 205 -12.22 -11.52 16.04
CA SER A 205 -13.24 -12.47 16.46
C SER A 205 -12.83 -13.92 16.19
N THR A 206 -13.47 -14.83 16.90
CA THR A 206 -13.32 -16.28 16.72
C THR A 206 -14.70 -16.91 16.71
N SER A 207 -14.92 -17.88 15.82
CA SER A 207 -16.12 -18.75 15.85
C SER A 207 -15.86 -20.04 16.61
N ASP A 208 -14.60 -20.46 16.67
CA ASP A 208 -14.10 -21.66 17.35
C ASP A 208 -12.57 -21.59 17.50
N ARG A 209 -11.99 -22.51 18.27
CA ARG A 209 -10.53 -22.53 18.55
C ARG A 209 -9.64 -22.71 17.31
N TYR A 210 -10.18 -23.03 16.15
CA TYR A 210 -9.46 -23.20 14.88
C TYR A 210 -9.79 -22.10 13.86
N GLN A 211 -10.53 -21.06 14.24
CA GLN A 211 -10.82 -19.91 13.39
C GLN A 211 -10.44 -18.60 14.08
N LEU A 212 -9.86 -17.69 13.31
CA LEU A 212 -9.62 -16.31 13.72
C LEU A 212 -9.97 -15.39 12.55
N THR A 213 -10.74 -14.35 12.82
CA THR A 213 -11.08 -13.33 11.83
C THR A 213 -10.52 -11.99 12.28
N LEU A 214 -9.75 -11.33 11.41
CA LEU A 214 -9.35 -9.94 11.58
C LEU A 214 -10.16 -9.07 10.63
N THR A 215 -10.86 -8.07 11.16
CA THR A 215 -11.51 -7.02 10.36
C THR A 215 -10.66 -5.76 10.45
N THR A 216 -10.30 -5.18 9.30
CA THR A 216 -9.31 -4.11 9.21
C THR A 216 -9.82 -2.94 8.39
N TYR A 217 -9.17 -1.77 8.52
CA TYR A 217 -9.51 -0.58 7.74
C TYR A 217 -9.05 -0.62 6.27
N GLU A 218 -8.35 -1.69 5.82
CA GLU A 218 -8.06 -1.92 4.40
C GLU A 218 -9.38 -1.99 3.60
N ARG A 219 -9.43 -1.30 2.46
CA ARG A 219 -10.62 -1.23 1.60
C ARG A 219 -10.88 -2.58 0.92
N ALA A 220 -12.10 -3.08 1.05
CA ALA A 220 -12.55 -4.22 0.25
C ALA A 220 -12.91 -3.76 -1.17
N LYS A 221 -12.19 -4.23 -2.20
CA LYS A 221 -12.45 -3.83 -3.60
C LYS A 221 -13.83 -4.21 -4.14
N THR A 222 -14.48 -5.20 -3.52
CA THR A 222 -15.79 -5.71 -3.95
C THR A 222 -16.97 -5.14 -3.17
N HIS A 223 -16.71 -4.26 -2.19
CA HIS A 223 -17.75 -3.66 -1.34
C HIS A 223 -17.42 -2.18 -1.11
N TYR A 224 -18.33 -1.29 -1.50
CA TYR A 224 -18.09 0.16 -1.42
C TYR A 224 -17.88 0.58 0.05
N GLY A 225 -16.67 1.08 0.35
CA GLY A 225 -16.32 1.62 1.66
C GLY A 225 -16.25 0.63 2.83
N SER A 226 -16.28 -0.69 2.59
CA SER A 226 -16.26 -1.66 3.68
C SER A 226 -14.84 -2.00 4.14
N MET A 227 -14.71 -2.23 5.45
CA MET A 227 -13.57 -2.89 6.06
C MET A 227 -13.33 -4.25 5.41
N LYS A 228 -12.06 -4.68 5.40
CA LYS A 228 -11.67 -5.98 4.86
C LYS A 228 -11.51 -7.00 5.98
N GLY A 229 -12.21 -8.12 5.84
CA GLY A 229 -12.05 -9.30 6.67
C GLY A 229 -10.94 -10.22 6.15
N PHE A 230 -10.11 -10.71 7.07
CA PHE A 230 -9.10 -11.74 6.86
C PHE A 230 -9.45 -12.94 7.73
N ASN A 231 -9.95 -14.00 7.08
CA ASN A 231 -10.41 -15.21 7.76
C ASN A 231 -9.30 -16.25 7.75
N PHE A 232 -8.81 -16.63 8.93
CA PHE A 232 -7.74 -17.60 9.11
C PHE A 232 -8.29 -18.91 9.65
N GLN A 233 -8.00 -19.99 8.92
CA GLN A 233 -8.10 -21.35 9.45
C GLN A 233 -6.79 -21.68 10.17
N LEU A 234 -6.86 -21.88 11.47
CA LEU A 234 -5.69 -22.17 12.30
C LEU A 234 -5.37 -23.66 12.22
N LYS A 235 -4.09 -24.01 12.06
CA LYS A 235 -3.66 -25.43 12.04
C LYS A 235 -3.43 -26.00 13.44
N ARG A 236 -3.50 -25.16 14.47
CA ARG A 236 -3.43 -25.51 15.90
C ARG A 236 -4.50 -24.71 16.65
N PRO A 237 -5.06 -25.25 17.75
CA PRO A 237 -6.07 -24.53 18.51
C PRO A 237 -5.48 -23.25 19.13
N LEU A 238 -6.23 -22.16 19.02
CA LEU A 238 -6.00 -20.92 19.75
C LEU A 238 -6.51 -21.12 21.18
N ASP A 239 -5.59 -20.96 22.13
CA ASP A 239 -5.89 -20.99 23.56
C ASP A 239 -6.70 -19.75 23.96
N ASP A 240 -7.71 -19.95 24.80
CA ASP A 240 -8.63 -18.87 25.22
C ASP A 240 -7.88 -17.72 25.89
N LYS A 241 -6.83 -17.99 26.68
CA LYS A 241 -6.04 -16.91 27.31
C LYS A 241 -5.28 -16.09 26.26
N ARG A 242 -4.82 -16.73 25.18
CA ARG A 242 -4.16 -16.01 24.06
C ARG A 242 -5.14 -15.14 23.31
N PHE A 243 -6.35 -15.64 23.03
CA PHE A 243 -7.40 -14.86 22.40
C PHE A 243 -7.82 -13.67 23.27
N GLU A 244 -8.10 -13.90 24.55
CA GLU A 244 -8.46 -12.84 25.51
C GLU A 244 -7.37 -11.77 25.63
N ALA A 245 -6.10 -12.17 25.68
CA ALA A 245 -5.00 -11.22 25.72
C ALA A 245 -4.90 -10.38 24.43
N LEU A 246 -5.13 -11.00 23.27
CA LEU A 246 -5.17 -10.30 21.98
C LEU A 246 -6.35 -9.32 21.92
N TRP A 247 -7.54 -9.78 22.30
CA TRP A 247 -8.75 -8.96 22.32
C TRP A 247 -8.60 -7.76 23.26
N LYS A 248 -8.06 -7.96 24.47
CA LYS A 248 -7.78 -6.87 25.41
C LYS A 248 -6.81 -5.87 24.82
N ARG A 249 -5.72 -6.32 24.20
CA ARG A 249 -4.73 -5.42 23.61
C ARG A 249 -5.32 -4.57 22.48
N LEU A 250 -6.14 -5.17 21.62
CA LEU A 250 -6.81 -4.45 20.54
C LEU A 250 -7.80 -3.39 21.06
N ASN A 251 -8.49 -3.69 22.17
CA ASN A 251 -9.56 -2.84 22.70
C ASN A 251 -9.11 -1.88 23.81
N GLN A 252 -7.94 -2.06 24.40
CA GLN A 252 -7.42 -1.19 25.46
C GLN A 252 -7.33 0.26 25.00
N ASP A 253 -6.72 0.50 23.84
CA ASP A 253 -6.58 1.86 23.29
C ASP A 253 -7.94 2.47 22.92
N LYS A 254 -8.88 1.65 22.43
CA LYS A 254 -10.25 2.08 22.09
C LYS A 254 -11.05 2.46 23.33
N GLY A 255 -10.92 1.67 24.40
CA GLY A 255 -11.57 1.92 25.68
C GLY A 255 -11.05 3.19 26.35
N LEU A 256 -9.73 3.42 26.32
CA LEU A 256 -9.11 4.64 26.85
C LEU A 256 -9.57 5.88 26.10
N GLN A 257 -9.59 5.85 24.76
CA GLN A 257 -10.10 6.97 23.94
C GLN A 257 -11.57 7.30 24.24
N PHE A 258 -12.41 6.28 24.45
CA PHE A 258 -13.80 6.48 24.82
C PHE A 258 -13.93 7.21 26.17
N LEU A 259 -13.15 6.80 27.18
CA LEU A 259 -13.17 7.43 28.51
C LEU A 259 -12.69 8.89 28.46
N THR A 260 -11.58 9.17 27.79
CA THR A 260 -11.07 10.55 27.63
C THR A 260 -12.10 11.44 26.92
N SER A 261 -12.78 10.94 25.89
CA SER A 261 -13.80 11.72 25.16
C SER A 261 -15.03 12.06 26.01
N ILE A 262 -15.37 11.23 27.00
CA ILE A 262 -16.46 11.52 27.95
C ILE A 262 -16.03 12.62 28.92
N GLU A 263 -14.82 12.55 29.45
CA GLU A 263 -14.28 13.55 30.36
C GLU A 263 -14.21 14.93 29.71
N GLU A 264 -13.69 15.03 28.48
CA GLU A 264 -13.60 16.27 27.72
C GLU A 264 -14.98 16.89 27.43
N ARG A 265 -15.96 16.09 27.04
CA ARG A 265 -17.35 16.54 26.82
C ARG A 265 -18.00 17.05 28.10
N ASN A 266 -17.74 16.38 29.23
CA ASN A 266 -18.27 16.80 30.52
C ASN A 266 -17.61 18.08 31.05
N GLN A 267 -16.39 18.39 30.63
CA GLN A 267 -15.69 19.63 30.96
C GLN A 267 -16.09 20.82 30.09
N THR A 268 -16.43 20.61 28.81
CA THR A 268 -16.90 21.67 27.90
C THR A 268 -18.39 22.02 28.06
N ALA A 269 -19.16 21.19 28.78
CA ALA A 269 -20.56 21.42 29.09
C ALA A 269 -20.79 22.19 30.42
N ARG A 270 -19.72 22.70 31.06
CA ARG A 270 -19.75 23.55 32.25
C ARG A 270 -19.27 24.95 31.92
#